data_AF-A0A0F9QSU5-F1
#
_entry.id   AF-A0A0F9QSU5-F1
#
_cell.length_a   1.000
_cell.length_b   1.000
_cell.length_c   1.000
_cell.angle_alpha   90.00
_cell.angle_beta   90.00
_cell.angle_gamma   90.00
#
_symmetry.space_group_name_H-M   'P 1'
#
loop_
_entity.id
_entity.type
_entity.pdbx_description
1 polymer ?
#
loop_
_entity_poly.entity_id
_entity_poly.type
_entity_poly.pdbx_seq_one_letter_code
_entity_poly.pdbx_strand_id
1 'polypeptide(L)'
;MELHELPVGTRIYYGGDMANQSDFGVIIKHLSDKFGQFVDTKLDDGRVQRSLPLCVFSPVYKGHGGTRFVTEQAYNEYQIAQIANVKKRLVEIQN
;
A
#
# COMPACT_ATOMS: atom_id res chain seq x y z
N MET A 1 -11.59 -2.85 -6.71
CA MET A 1 -10.50 -2.47 -7.64
C MET A 1 -9.70 -3.72 -7.89
N GLU A 2 -9.77 -4.24 -9.12
CA GLU A 2 -8.97 -5.40 -9.53
C GLU A 2 -7.49 -4.96 -9.61
N LEU A 3 -6.60 -5.73 -8.97
CA LEU A 3 -5.16 -5.40 -8.87
C LEU A 3 -4.40 -5.47 -10.21
N HIS A 4 -5.06 -5.95 -11.26
CA HIS A 4 -4.46 -6.36 -12.52
C HIS A 4 -4.05 -5.18 -13.42
N GLU A 5 -4.42 -3.95 -13.06
CA GLU A 5 -4.09 -2.76 -13.84
C GLU A 5 -3.83 -1.58 -12.92
N LEU A 6 -2.84 -1.65 -12.02
CA LEU A 6 -2.38 -0.44 -11.33
C LEU A 6 -1.59 0.41 -12.35
N PRO A 7 -2.12 1.50 -12.94
CA PRO A 7 -1.41 2.24 -13.97
C PRO A 7 -0.17 2.97 -13.42
N VAL A 8 0.76 3.31 -14.32
CA VAL A 8 1.81 4.28 -14.02
C VAL A 8 1.19 5.59 -13.52
N GLY A 9 1.75 6.14 -12.46
CA GLY A 9 1.22 7.31 -11.73
C GLY A 9 0.31 6.96 -10.56
N THR A 10 -0.10 5.68 -10.39
CA THR A 10 -0.90 5.27 -9.23
C THR A 10 -0.15 5.56 -7.93
N ARG A 11 -0.81 6.27 -7.02
CA ARG A 11 -0.32 6.47 -5.65
C ARG A 11 -0.46 5.21 -4.82
N ILE A 12 0.65 4.82 -4.21
CA ILE A 12 0.76 3.61 -3.40
C ILE A 12 1.28 3.95 -2.02
N TYR A 13 0.94 3.08 -1.08
CA TYR A 13 1.54 3.06 0.24
C TYR A 13 2.31 1.76 0.41
N TYR A 14 3.57 1.89 0.82
CA TYR A 14 4.42 0.80 1.26
C TYR A 14 4.49 0.81 2.78
N GLY A 15 3.97 -0.24 3.41
CA GLY A 15 3.89 -0.39 4.87
C GLY A 15 5.20 -0.75 5.56
N GLY A 16 6.34 -0.75 4.85
CA GLY A 16 7.65 -1.08 5.42
C GLY A 16 7.90 -2.59 5.59
N ASP A 17 9.10 -2.91 6.04
CA ASP A 17 9.51 -4.22 6.54
C ASP A 17 10.63 -4.06 7.59
N MET A 18 11.25 -5.17 8.00
CA MET A 18 12.31 -5.17 9.02
C MET A 18 13.53 -4.32 8.66
N ALA A 19 13.77 -4.07 7.38
CA ALA A 19 14.94 -3.34 6.89
C ALA A 19 14.59 -1.96 6.33
N ASN A 20 13.32 -1.71 6.00
CA ASN A 20 12.89 -0.54 5.25
C ASN A 20 11.70 0.15 5.92
N GLN A 21 11.81 1.47 6.09
CA GLN A 21 10.73 2.28 6.61
C GLN A 21 9.55 2.35 5.62
N SER A 22 8.34 2.49 6.17
CA SER A 22 7.13 2.74 5.40
C SER A 22 7.15 4.11 4.74
N ASP A 23 6.59 4.23 3.55
CA ASP A 23 6.43 5.53 2.88
C ASP A 23 5.36 5.45 1.78
N PHE A 24 4.91 6.60 1.31
CA PHE A 24 4.13 6.71 0.09
C PHE A 24 5.03 6.74 -1.14
N GLY A 25 4.41 6.50 -2.30
CA GLY A 25 5.11 6.58 -3.56
C GLY A 25 4.19 6.52 -4.76
N VAL A 26 4.79 6.37 -5.93
CA VAL A 26 4.10 6.21 -7.20
C VAL A 26 4.65 5.04 -7.98
N ILE A 27 3.79 4.36 -8.73
CA ILE A 27 4.22 3.45 -9.80
C ILE A 27 4.83 4.29 -10.92
N ILE A 28 6.05 3.97 -11.34
CA ILE A 28 6.77 4.72 -12.38
C ILE A 28 6.96 3.92 -13.66
N LYS A 29 6.84 2.59 -13.62
CA LYS A 29 7.10 1.73 -14.77
C LYS A 29 6.40 0.38 -14.64
N HIS A 30 5.91 -0.14 -15.77
CA HIS A 30 5.47 -1.54 -15.88
C HIS A 30 6.52 -2.38 -16.59
N LEU A 31 6.65 -3.62 -16.16
CA LEU A 31 7.55 -4.62 -16.69
C LEU A 31 6.77 -5.92 -16.87
N SER A 32 7.07 -6.66 -17.91
CA SER A 32 6.47 -7.97 -18.16
C SER A 32 7.53 -8.89 -18.73
N ASP A 33 7.62 -10.10 -18.19
CA ASP A 33 8.47 -11.16 -18.71
C ASP A 33 7.76 -12.53 -18.59
N LYS A 34 8.49 -13.61 -18.89
CA LYS A 34 7.94 -14.98 -18.82
C LYS A 34 7.50 -15.43 -17.42
N PHE A 35 7.91 -14.73 -16.37
CA PHE A 35 7.58 -15.01 -14.97
C PHE A 35 6.41 -14.18 -14.45
N GLY A 36 5.96 -13.17 -15.18
CA GLY A 36 4.74 -12.43 -14.86
C GLY A 36 4.84 -10.92 -15.10
N GLN A 37 3.98 -10.19 -14.39
CA GLN A 37 3.89 -8.74 -14.45
C GLN A 37 4.47 -8.10 -13.19
N PHE A 38 5.25 -7.06 -13.40
CA PHE A 38 5.97 -6.35 -12.35
C PHE A 38 5.85 -4.84 -12.54
N VAL A 39 6.15 -4.10 -11.48
CA VAL A 39 6.20 -2.65 -11.49
C VAL A 39 7.45 -2.14 -10.78
N ASP A 40 7.97 -1.01 -11.25
CA ASP A 40 8.89 -0.20 -10.44
C ASP A 40 8.08 0.90 -9.74
N THR A 41 8.41 1.15 -8.48
CA THR A 41 7.86 2.27 -7.69
C THR A 41 8.97 3.22 -7.27
N LYS A 42 8.63 4.50 -7.17
CA LYS A 42 9.45 5.53 -6.54
C LYS A 42 8.73 6.01 -5.28
N LEU A 43 9.37 5.83 -4.14
CA LEU A 43 8.89 6.35 -2.86
C LEU A 43 9.21 7.84 -2.74
N ASP A 44 8.44 8.54 -1.91
CA ASP A 44 8.53 9.98 -1.74
C ASP A 44 9.86 10.40 -1.09
N ASP A 45 10.45 9.53 -0.26
CA ASP A 45 11.81 9.67 0.27
C ASP A 45 12.93 9.44 -0.75
N GLY A 46 12.59 9.12 -1.99
CA GLY A 46 13.52 8.96 -3.11
C GLY A 46 14.00 7.54 -3.34
N ARG A 47 13.66 6.56 -2.49
CA ARG A 47 13.95 5.15 -2.76
C ARG A 47 13.23 4.67 -4.01
N VAL A 48 13.88 3.77 -4.75
CA VAL A 48 13.28 3.11 -5.93
C VAL A 48 13.21 1.62 -5.64
N GLN A 49 12.00 1.07 -5.67
CA GLN A 49 11.79 -0.38 -5.56
C GLN A 49 11.56 -0.92 -6.97
N ARG A 50 12.38 -1.89 -7.37
CA ARG A 50 12.42 -2.39 -8.75
C ARG A 50 11.77 -3.77 -8.85
N SER A 51 11.09 -4.01 -9.96
CA SER A 51 10.52 -5.31 -10.31
C SER A 51 9.65 -5.91 -9.21
N LEU A 52 8.81 -5.10 -8.56
CA LEU A 52 7.83 -5.59 -7.60
C LEU A 52 6.76 -6.39 -8.34
N PRO A 53 6.54 -7.68 -8.01
CA PRO A 53 5.49 -8.46 -8.66
C PRO A 53 4.11 -7.87 -8.36
N LEU A 54 3.23 -7.73 -9.36
CA LEU A 54 1.89 -7.16 -9.12
C LEU A 54 1.09 -7.94 -8.05
N CYS A 55 1.34 -9.25 -7.90
CA CYS A 55 0.68 -10.09 -6.91
C CYS A 55 1.02 -9.74 -5.45
N VAL A 56 2.06 -8.93 -5.18
CA VAL A 56 2.38 -8.47 -3.82
C VAL A 56 1.53 -7.29 -3.37
N PHE A 57 0.84 -6.64 -4.31
CA PHE A 57 -0.13 -5.59 -4.00
C PHE A 57 -1.42 -6.23 -3.50
N SER A 58 -2.01 -5.63 -2.46
CA SER A 58 -3.26 -6.06 -1.86
C SER A 58 -4.34 -5.02 -2.13
N PRO A 59 -5.61 -5.44 -2.35
CA PRO A 59 -6.69 -4.46 -2.54
C PRO A 59 -7.12 -3.82 -1.21
N VAL A 60 -6.70 -4.38 -0.08
CA VAL A 60 -7.09 -3.95 1.26
C VAL A 60 -5.87 -3.90 2.17
N TYR A 61 -5.71 -2.80 2.91
CA TYR A 61 -4.69 -2.69 3.94
C TYR A 61 -5.19 -3.24 5.29
N LYS A 62 -4.45 -4.19 5.87
CA LYS A 62 -4.77 -4.81 7.16
C LYS A 62 -3.87 -4.34 8.32
N GLY A 63 -2.94 -3.42 8.08
CA GLY A 63 -2.00 -2.95 9.09
C GLY A 63 -0.87 -3.92 9.44
N HIS A 64 -0.61 -4.93 8.59
CA HIS A 64 0.43 -5.93 8.82
C HIS A 64 1.24 -6.25 7.56
N GLY A 65 2.40 -6.91 7.72
CA GLY A 65 3.33 -7.20 6.63
C GLY A 65 2.78 -8.06 5.48
N GLY A 66 1.68 -8.78 5.67
CA GLY A 66 0.98 -9.52 4.61
C GLY A 66 0.21 -8.65 3.59
N THR A 67 0.00 -7.36 3.87
CA THR A 67 -0.66 -6.41 2.96
C THR A 67 0.20 -5.14 2.82
N ARG A 68 1.52 -5.30 2.67
CA ARG A 68 2.44 -4.15 2.77
C ARG A 68 2.41 -3.22 1.57
N PHE A 69 1.93 -3.67 0.42
CA PHE A 69 1.79 -2.83 -0.77
C PHE A 69 0.31 -2.67 -1.07
N VAL A 70 -0.19 -1.44 -1.07
CA VAL A 70 -1.59 -1.11 -1.32
C VAL A 70 -1.67 0.23 -2.04
N THR A 71 -2.82 0.59 -2.60
CA THR A 71 -3.05 1.95 -3.07
C THR A 71 -3.21 2.90 -1.87
N GLU A 72 -2.95 4.19 -2.11
CA GLU A 72 -3.23 5.25 -1.13
C GLU A 72 -4.70 5.21 -0.67
N GLN A 73 -5.63 4.94 -1.59
CA GLN A 73 -7.04 4.77 -1.25
C GLN A 73 -7.26 3.66 -0.21
N ALA A 74 -6.71 2.46 -0.43
CA ALA A 74 -6.89 1.34 0.48
C ALA A 74 -6.23 1.59 1.86
N TYR A 75 -5.12 2.34 1.90
CA TYR A 75 -4.55 2.80 3.16
C TYR A 75 -5.46 3.81 3.88
N ASN A 76 -6.00 4.79 3.15
CA ASN A 76 -6.89 5.81 3.71
C ASN A 76 -8.19 5.20 4.26
N GLU A 77 -8.77 4.23 3.55
CA GLU A 77 -9.93 3.47 4.04
C GLU A 77 -9.63 2.78 5.38
N TYR A 78 -8.45 2.17 5.51
CA TYR A 78 -7.99 1.59 6.77
C TYR A 78 -7.84 2.65 7.87
N GLN A 79 -7.21 3.80 7.59
CA GLN A 79 -7.04 4.88 8.57
C GLN A 79 -8.38 5.43 9.07
N ILE A 80 -9.32 5.68 8.15
CA ILE A 80 -10.68 6.13 8.50
C ILE A 80 -11.35 5.13 9.44
N ALA A 81 -11.25 3.83 9.14
CA ALA A 81 -11.80 2.78 9.99
C ALA A 81 -11.15 2.73 11.38
N GLN A 82 -9.82 2.89 11.47
CA GLN A 82 -9.12 2.95 12.76
C GLN A 82 -9.56 4.14 13.60
N ILE A 83 -9.67 5.34 12.99
CA ILE A 83 -10.12 6.54 13.68
C ILE A 83 -11.56 6.37 14.21
N ALA A 84 -12.45 5.79 13.39
CA ALA A 84 -13.83 5.51 13.81
C ALA A 84 -13.87 4.56 15.02
N ASN A 85 -13.05 3.50 15.01
CA ASN A 85 -12.95 2.56 16.12
C ASN A 85 -12.41 3.21 17.40
N VAL A 86 -11.40 4.06 17.30
CA VAL A 86 -10.87 4.81 18.45
C VAL A 86 -11.95 5.72 19.03
N LYS A 87 -12.66 6.48 18.20
CA LYS A 87 -13.76 7.36 18.63
C LYS A 87 -14.84 6.57 19.37
N LYS A 88 -15.24 5.40 18.86
CA LYS A 88 -16.23 4.54 19.51
C LYS A 88 -15.77 4.09 20.89
N ARG A 89 -14.52 3.64 21.02
CA ARG A 89 -13.94 3.23 22.32
C ARG A 89 -13.85 4.37 23.33
N LEU A 90 -13.55 5.59 22.88
CA LEU A 90 -13.52 6.75 23.76
C LEU A 90 -14.89 7.08 24.35
N VAL A 91 -15.96 6.96 23.54
CA VAL A 91 -17.35 7.13 24.02
C VAL A 91 -17.71 6.02 25.02
N GLU A 92 -17.28 4.79 24.79
CA GLU A 92 -17.52 3.67 25.71
C GLU A 92 -16.80 3.84 27.06
N ILE A 93 -15.63 4.49 27.10
CA ILE A 93 -14.88 4.75 28.34
C ILE A 93 -15.49 5.90 29.16
N GLN A 94 -16.22 6.82 28.53
CA GLN A 94 -16.81 8.00 29.17
C GLN A 94 -18.21 7.75 29.75
N ASN A 95 -18.79 6.58 29.52
CA ASN A 95 -20.07 6.13 30.11
C ASN A 95 -19.83 5.08 31.18
#